data_AF-A0A960ZQ99-F1
#
_entry.id   AF-A0A960ZQ99-F1
#
_cell.length_a   1.000
_cell.length_b   1.000
_cell.length_c   1.000
_cell.angle_alpha   90.00
_cell.angle_beta   90.00
_cell.angle_gamma   90.00
#
_symmetry.space_group_name_H-M   'P 1'
#
loop_
_entity.id
_entity.type
_entity.pdbx_description
1 polymer ?
#
loop_
_entity_poly.entity_id
_entity_poly.type
_entity_poly.pdbx_seq_one_letter_code
_entity_poly.pdbx_strand_id
1 'polypeptide(L)'
;MRWFLLFFLLSVTAHADALRPPITTGQRVATCGHSFHVFTYRQVEQMAKAAGLQHELVGLSSIGGSTIAKHWAVPEEKSEVKKVLLAGGADVLTLSPIWLPDDAIEAFVKLGVEHNPALRVAVQEYWMPNDEYEPVYPLQTKKKVDHNATDLAKLRDATQRYANDIEAYVRGINQRLGKETVLVVPVGLAAVTLREKIVKGEAPGIKTQAELFRDNWGHALAPLQILSSYCHYAVIYRRSPIGLPVPNALTLLKEVSDDDKAKLNTLLQQIAWETVSTHPMAGVKP
;
A
#
# COMPACT_ATOMS: atom_id res chain seq x y z
N MET A 1 5.02 -52.69 -42.78
CA MET A 1 5.38 -51.78 -41.68
C MET A 1 4.44 -50.58 -41.70
N ARG A 2 3.51 -50.47 -40.75
CA ARG A 2 2.70 -49.26 -40.53
C ARG A 2 3.11 -48.69 -39.18
N TRP A 3 3.75 -47.53 -39.18
CA TRP A 3 4.05 -46.76 -37.99
C TRP A 3 2.80 -45.96 -37.62
N PHE A 4 2.30 -46.14 -36.40
CA PHE A 4 1.35 -45.22 -35.78
C PHE A 4 2.15 -44.21 -34.95
N LEU A 5 2.12 -42.94 -35.35
CA LEU A 5 2.54 -41.84 -34.48
C LEU A 5 1.40 -41.53 -33.51
N LEU A 6 1.65 -41.74 -32.22
CA LEU A 6 0.82 -41.21 -31.14
C LEU A 6 1.21 -39.74 -30.90
N PHE A 7 0.29 -38.82 -31.16
CA PHE A 7 0.41 -37.43 -30.70
C PHE A 7 -0.08 -37.35 -29.25
N PHE A 8 0.82 -37.09 -28.31
CA PHE A 8 0.47 -36.68 -26.95
C PHE A 8 0.14 -35.18 -26.97
N LEU A 9 -1.14 -34.85 -26.81
CA LEU A 9 -1.58 -33.49 -26.50
C LEU A 9 -1.34 -33.24 -25.00
N LEU A 10 -0.29 -32.49 -24.69
CA LEU A 10 -0.08 -31.89 -23.37
C LEU A 10 -1.05 -30.72 -23.21
N SER A 11 -2.15 -30.95 -22.50
CA SER A 11 -3.07 -29.90 -22.08
C SER A 11 -2.42 -29.07 -20.97
N VAL A 12 -1.80 -27.94 -21.34
CA VAL A 12 -1.39 -26.92 -20.36
C VAL A 12 -2.65 -26.14 -19.98
N THR A 13 -3.32 -26.52 -18.89
CA THR A 13 -4.36 -25.66 -18.30
C THR A 13 -3.69 -24.52 -17.56
N ALA A 14 -3.48 -23.40 -18.23
CA ALA A 14 -3.23 -22.12 -17.54
C ALA A 14 -4.46 -21.83 -16.66
N HIS A 15 -4.35 -22.08 -15.36
CA HIS A 15 -5.36 -21.63 -14.42
C HIS A 15 -5.22 -20.12 -14.34
N ALA A 16 -6.24 -19.39 -14.78
CA ALA A 16 -6.33 -17.98 -14.44
C ALA A 16 -6.57 -17.90 -12.93
N ASP A 17 -5.63 -17.30 -12.19
CA ASP A 17 -5.79 -17.10 -10.74
C ASP A 17 -7.00 -16.21 -10.46
N ALA A 18 -8.09 -16.83 -10.01
CA ALA A 18 -9.33 -16.15 -9.65
C ALA A 18 -9.13 -15.30 -8.38
N LEU A 19 -9.85 -14.20 -8.21
CA LEU A 19 -9.73 -13.39 -6.99
C LEU A 19 -10.17 -14.18 -5.74
N ARG A 20 -9.43 -14.04 -4.65
CA ARG A 20 -9.84 -14.49 -3.31
C ARG A 20 -11.15 -13.78 -2.93
N PRO A 21 -12.03 -14.45 -2.15
CA PRO A 21 -13.28 -13.84 -1.72
C PRO A 21 -13.06 -12.52 -0.96
N PRO A 22 -13.92 -11.51 -1.18
CA PRO A 22 -13.88 -10.26 -0.45
C PRO A 22 -14.16 -10.48 1.04
N ILE A 23 -13.52 -9.69 1.88
CA ILE A 23 -13.82 -9.65 3.32
C ILE A 23 -15.03 -8.76 3.52
N THR A 24 -16.09 -9.35 4.06
CA THR A 24 -17.41 -8.73 4.25
C THR A 24 -17.66 -8.26 5.68
N THR A 25 -16.78 -8.61 6.61
CA THR A 25 -16.85 -8.20 8.01
C THR A 25 -15.95 -7.00 8.30
N GLY A 26 -16.24 -6.32 9.40
CA GLY A 26 -15.33 -5.34 10.01
C GLY A 26 -13.94 -5.91 10.28
N GLN A 27 -12.94 -5.05 10.37
CA GLN A 27 -11.56 -5.43 10.71
C GLN A 27 -11.01 -4.47 11.77
N ARG A 28 -10.32 -5.03 12.76
CA ARG A 28 -9.54 -4.31 13.77
C ARG A 28 -8.15 -4.05 13.23
N VAL A 29 -7.84 -2.80 12.93
CA VAL A 29 -6.57 -2.42 12.28
C VAL A 29 -5.68 -1.63 13.23
N ALA A 30 -4.45 -2.09 13.36
CA ALA A 30 -3.36 -1.37 14.01
C ALA A 30 -2.37 -0.86 12.96
N THR A 31 -1.71 0.27 13.22
CA THR A 31 -0.80 0.90 12.26
C THR A 31 0.48 1.40 12.93
N CYS A 32 1.63 1.00 12.36
CA CYS A 32 2.91 1.68 12.60
C CYS A 32 3.31 2.43 11.32
N GLY A 33 3.63 3.71 11.43
CA GLY A 33 4.18 4.42 10.30
C GLY A 33 4.65 5.84 10.58
N HIS A 34 5.05 6.48 9.49
CA HIS A 34 5.52 7.85 9.42
C HIS A 34 4.62 8.70 8.51
N SER A 35 5.03 9.92 8.22
CA SER A 35 4.27 10.92 7.46
C SER A 35 3.88 10.51 6.02
N PHE A 36 4.43 9.42 5.48
CA PHE A 36 4.06 8.88 4.16
C PHE A 36 3.03 7.72 4.28
N HIS A 37 2.53 7.46 5.49
CA HIS A 37 1.63 6.33 5.74
C HIS A 37 0.52 6.65 6.74
N VAL A 38 0.79 7.38 7.83
CA VAL A 38 -0.17 7.46 8.97
C VAL A 38 -1.53 8.09 8.66
N PHE A 39 -1.67 8.80 7.54
CA PHE A 39 -2.98 9.27 7.06
C PHE A 39 -3.92 8.12 6.68
N THR A 40 -3.39 6.95 6.28
CA THR A 40 -4.18 5.78 5.89
C THR A 40 -5.02 5.25 7.04
N TYR A 41 -4.53 5.39 8.28
CA TYR A 41 -5.23 4.93 9.50
C TYR A 41 -6.68 5.43 9.55
N ARG A 42 -6.89 6.75 9.39
CA ARG A 42 -8.24 7.34 9.43
C ARG A 42 -8.96 7.30 8.08
N GLN A 43 -8.21 7.37 6.97
CA GLN A 43 -8.82 7.36 5.63
C GLN A 43 -9.39 5.99 5.26
N VAL A 44 -8.72 4.89 5.60
CA VAL A 44 -9.24 3.54 5.40
C VAL A 44 -10.48 3.29 6.26
N GLU A 45 -10.51 3.79 7.52
CA GLU A 45 -11.71 3.75 8.36
C GLU A 45 -12.91 4.41 7.65
N GLN A 46 -12.70 5.62 7.10
CA GLN A 46 -13.75 6.32 6.35
C GLN A 46 -14.24 5.49 5.15
N MET A 47 -13.31 4.96 4.35
CA MET A 47 -13.63 4.15 3.16
C MET A 47 -14.39 2.87 3.53
N ALA A 48 -13.97 2.20 4.59
CA ALA A 48 -14.60 0.98 5.08
C ALA A 48 -16.02 1.25 5.61
N LYS A 49 -16.21 2.32 6.38
CA LYS A 49 -17.54 2.74 6.85
C LYS A 49 -18.46 3.10 5.68
N ALA A 50 -17.95 3.80 4.67
CA ALA A 50 -18.70 4.08 3.45
C ALA A 50 -19.08 2.81 2.67
N ALA A 51 -18.30 1.73 2.80
CA ALA A 51 -18.59 0.42 2.25
C ALA A 51 -19.52 -0.45 3.13
N GLY A 52 -20.06 0.10 4.23
CA GLY A 52 -20.90 -0.61 5.18
C GLY A 52 -20.16 -1.56 6.14
N LEU A 53 -18.85 -1.40 6.30
CA LEU A 53 -18.01 -2.26 7.12
C LEU A 53 -17.75 -1.64 8.51
N GLN A 54 -17.78 -2.47 9.55
CA GLN A 54 -17.48 -2.07 10.93
C GLN A 54 -15.96 -2.03 11.16
N HIS A 55 -15.26 -1.06 10.56
CA HIS A 55 -13.83 -0.90 10.75
C HIS A 55 -13.50 -0.33 12.13
N GLU A 56 -12.52 -0.93 12.80
CA GLU A 56 -12.07 -0.52 14.13
C GLU A 56 -10.60 -0.12 14.12
N LEU A 57 -10.32 1.01 14.75
CA LEU A 57 -8.98 1.57 14.87
C LEU A 57 -8.45 1.24 16.26
N VAL A 58 -7.63 0.19 16.34
CA VAL A 58 -7.29 -0.43 17.63
C VAL A 58 -5.92 -0.04 18.17
N GLY A 59 -5.02 0.52 17.35
CA GLY A 59 -3.74 1.02 17.83
C GLY A 59 -2.95 1.79 16.78
N LEU A 60 -2.31 2.89 17.21
CA LEU A 60 -1.51 3.73 16.32
C LEU A 60 -0.13 4.01 16.91
N SER A 61 0.91 3.81 16.10
CA SER A 61 2.25 4.33 16.34
C SER A 61 2.64 5.25 15.19
N SER A 62 2.70 6.55 15.46
CA SER A 62 3.01 7.60 14.48
C SER A 62 4.30 8.31 14.86
N ILE A 63 5.37 8.08 14.11
CA ILE A 63 6.69 8.68 14.38
C ILE A 63 7.20 9.30 13.07
N GLY A 64 7.59 10.57 13.09
CA GLY A 64 8.08 11.26 11.89
C GLY A 64 9.38 10.66 11.36
N GLY A 65 9.45 10.37 10.06
CA GLY A 65 10.65 9.85 9.39
C GLY A 65 11.20 8.55 9.98
N SER A 66 10.33 7.70 10.56
CA SER A 66 10.73 6.46 11.23
C SER A 66 10.85 5.27 10.29
N THR A 67 11.82 4.41 10.59
CA THR A 67 11.82 3.00 10.17
C THR A 67 10.90 2.18 11.07
N ILE A 68 10.60 0.93 10.71
CA ILE A 68 9.85 0.01 11.58
C ILE A 68 10.64 -0.29 12.85
N ALA A 69 11.97 -0.38 12.76
CA ALA A 69 12.84 -0.54 13.92
C ALA A 69 12.61 0.54 15.00
N LYS A 70 12.33 1.79 14.62
CA LYS A 70 12.01 2.85 15.59
C LYS A 70 10.66 2.63 16.29
N HIS A 71 9.66 2.09 15.60
CA HIS A 71 8.39 1.69 16.21
C HIS A 71 8.57 0.49 17.14
N TRP A 72 9.40 -0.48 16.75
CA TRP A 72 9.73 -1.63 17.57
C TRP A 72 10.53 -1.25 18.82
N ALA A 73 11.39 -0.24 18.74
CA ALA A 73 12.14 0.24 19.89
C ALA A 73 11.27 0.94 20.96
N VAL A 74 10.01 1.28 20.64
CA VAL A 74 9.08 1.81 21.64
C VAL A 74 8.82 0.73 22.70
N PRO A 75 9.08 1.01 23.99
CA PRO A 75 8.81 0.08 25.08
C PRO A 75 7.34 -0.37 25.06
N GLU A 76 7.09 -1.64 25.41
CA GLU A 76 5.77 -2.25 25.34
C GLU A 76 4.72 -1.48 26.13
N GLU A 77 5.08 -0.99 27.32
CA GLU A 77 4.21 -0.20 28.19
C GLU A 77 3.82 1.15 27.59
N LYS A 78 4.52 1.62 26.54
CA LYS A 78 4.23 2.84 25.80
C LYS A 78 3.72 2.61 24.37
N SER A 79 3.76 1.37 23.89
CA SER A 79 3.37 1.03 22.52
C SER A 79 1.94 0.50 22.47
N GLU A 80 1.00 1.33 22.03
CA GLU A 80 -0.40 0.92 21.78
C GLU A 80 -0.46 -0.28 20.84
N VAL A 81 0.34 -0.27 19.77
CA VAL A 81 0.35 -1.35 18.78
C VAL A 81 0.84 -2.66 19.40
N LYS A 82 1.94 -2.67 20.16
CA LYS A 82 2.40 -3.91 20.80
C LYS A 82 1.39 -4.45 21.81
N LYS A 83 0.78 -3.58 22.62
CA LYS A 83 -0.27 -3.98 23.57
C LYS A 83 -1.45 -4.67 22.87
N VAL A 84 -1.89 -4.12 21.75
CA VAL A 84 -2.98 -4.69 20.95
C VAL A 84 -2.58 -6.02 20.34
N LEU A 85 -1.35 -6.14 19.82
CA LEU A 85 -0.85 -7.40 19.27
C LEU A 85 -0.75 -8.49 20.35
N LEU A 86 -0.18 -8.17 21.52
CA LEU A 86 -0.09 -9.07 22.68
C LEU A 86 -1.46 -9.56 23.16
N ALA A 87 -2.50 -8.74 23.00
CA ALA A 87 -3.87 -9.09 23.34
C ALA A 87 -4.62 -9.86 22.24
N GLY A 88 -4.01 -10.13 21.08
CA GLY A 88 -4.71 -10.68 19.90
C GLY A 88 -5.79 -9.73 19.34
N GLY A 89 -5.65 -8.43 19.62
CA GLY A 89 -6.65 -7.40 19.40
C GLY A 89 -6.74 -6.85 17.98
N ALA A 90 -5.83 -7.24 17.07
CA ALA A 90 -5.79 -6.77 15.70
C ALA A 90 -5.97 -7.91 14.70
N ASP A 91 -6.75 -7.66 13.65
CA ASP A 91 -6.92 -8.55 12.49
C ASP A 91 -5.92 -8.20 11.37
N VAL A 92 -5.56 -6.91 11.28
CA VAL A 92 -4.53 -6.41 10.35
C VAL A 92 -3.58 -5.45 11.06
N LEU A 93 -2.28 -5.63 10.82
CA LEU A 93 -1.25 -4.65 11.14
C LEU A 93 -0.73 -4.01 9.85
N THR A 94 -0.75 -2.69 9.74
CA THR A 94 -0.13 -1.99 8.62
C THR A 94 1.23 -1.40 9.01
N LEU A 95 2.23 -1.59 8.15
CA LEU A 95 3.60 -1.15 8.33
C LEU A 95 4.07 -0.38 7.09
N SER A 96 4.86 0.68 7.28
CA SER A 96 5.53 1.39 6.19
C SER A 96 7.02 1.55 6.52
N PRO A 97 7.90 0.67 6.00
CA PRO A 97 9.34 0.82 6.19
C PRO A 97 9.88 1.99 5.37
N ILE A 98 11.01 2.56 5.83
CA ILE A 98 11.86 3.44 5.01
C ILE A 98 13.07 2.60 4.63
N TRP A 99 13.03 2.10 3.40
CA TRP A 99 14.00 1.16 2.84
C TRP A 99 14.07 -0.19 3.56
N LEU A 100 14.71 -1.13 2.90
CA LEU A 100 14.97 -2.48 3.41
C LEU A 100 16.48 -2.76 3.39
N PRO A 101 16.96 -3.69 4.24
CA PRO A 101 16.21 -4.51 5.20
C PRO A 101 15.75 -3.75 6.45
N ASP A 102 14.67 -4.23 7.07
CA ASP A 102 14.21 -3.78 8.38
C ASP A 102 13.68 -4.99 9.18
N ASP A 103 14.53 -5.56 10.03
CA ASP A 103 14.26 -6.80 10.77
C ASP A 103 13.05 -6.68 11.73
N ALA A 104 12.71 -5.44 12.11
CA ALA A 104 11.57 -5.20 12.98
C ALA A 104 10.22 -5.53 12.34
N ILE A 105 10.15 -5.60 11.00
CA ILE A 105 8.96 -6.12 10.30
C ILE A 105 8.69 -7.55 10.76
N GLU A 106 9.68 -8.44 10.70
CA GLU A 106 9.52 -9.84 11.12
C GLU A 106 9.29 -9.95 12.63
N ALA A 107 9.87 -9.06 13.44
CA ALA A 107 9.62 -9.02 14.88
C ALA A 107 8.15 -8.72 15.21
N PHE A 108 7.55 -7.71 14.55
CA PHE A 108 6.13 -7.41 14.69
C PHE A 108 5.24 -8.55 14.19
N VAL A 109 5.62 -9.19 13.07
CA VAL A 109 4.88 -10.33 12.53
C VAL A 109 4.87 -11.49 13.53
N LYS A 110 6.02 -11.85 14.10
CA LYS A 110 6.13 -12.93 15.10
C LYS A 110 5.30 -12.62 16.34
N LEU A 111 5.45 -11.42 16.90
CA LEU A 111 4.68 -10.95 18.05
C LEU A 111 3.18 -11.08 17.80
N GLY A 112 2.69 -10.56 16.67
CA GLY A 112 1.27 -10.59 16.37
C GLY A 112 0.71 -11.97 16.08
N VAL A 113 1.44 -12.80 15.32
CA VAL A 113 1.01 -14.16 14.94
C VAL A 113 0.97 -15.12 16.13
N GLU A 114 1.85 -14.93 17.12
CA GLU A 114 1.85 -15.72 18.35
C GLU A 114 0.51 -15.60 19.11
N HIS A 115 -0.09 -14.41 19.11
CA HIS A 115 -1.34 -14.14 19.83
C HIS A 115 -2.59 -14.15 18.94
N ASN A 116 -2.43 -13.94 17.62
CA ASN A 116 -3.48 -14.11 16.63
C ASN A 116 -2.93 -14.82 15.38
N PRO A 117 -3.06 -16.15 15.27
CA PRO A 117 -2.57 -16.89 14.11
C PRO A 117 -3.19 -16.48 12.76
N ALA A 118 -4.35 -15.81 12.78
CA ALA A 118 -5.04 -15.29 11.59
C ALA A 118 -4.66 -13.85 11.22
N LEU A 119 -3.79 -13.19 12.01
CA LEU A 119 -3.30 -11.85 11.72
C LEU A 119 -2.73 -11.77 10.30
N ARG A 120 -3.05 -10.68 9.61
CA ARG A 120 -2.41 -10.28 8.34
C ARG A 120 -1.57 -9.04 8.57
N VAL A 121 -0.40 -8.98 7.94
CA VAL A 121 0.48 -7.81 8.03
C VAL A 121 0.62 -7.19 6.66
N ALA A 122 0.20 -5.95 6.48
CA ALA A 122 0.25 -5.23 5.21
C ALA A 122 1.44 -4.26 5.22
N VAL A 123 2.45 -4.53 4.39
CA VAL A 123 3.67 -3.74 4.26
C VAL A 123 3.58 -2.82 3.04
N GLN A 124 3.70 -1.51 3.25
CA GLN A 124 3.62 -0.53 2.18
C GLN A 124 4.93 -0.46 1.38
N GLU A 125 4.82 -0.73 0.08
CA GLU A 125 5.76 -0.25 -0.93
C GLU A 125 5.36 1.22 -1.20
N TYR A 126 6.07 2.17 -0.59
CA TYR A 126 5.75 3.60 -0.67
C TYR A 126 6.41 4.26 -1.89
N TRP A 127 5.89 5.41 -2.32
CA TRP A 127 6.44 6.16 -3.45
C TRP A 127 7.84 6.72 -3.14
N MET A 128 8.64 6.91 -4.19
CA MET A 128 10.03 7.33 -4.05
C MET A 128 10.15 8.73 -3.43
N PRO A 129 10.80 8.89 -2.27
CA PRO A 129 11.18 10.19 -1.77
C PRO A 129 12.26 10.77 -2.69
N ASN A 130 12.23 12.09 -2.90
CA ASN A 130 13.11 12.78 -3.85
C ASN A 130 13.06 12.23 -5.30
N ASP A 131 12.03 11.49 -5.67
CA ASP A 131 11.88 10.84 -6.99
C ASP A 131 13.03 9.88 -7.36
N GLU A 132 13.71 9.34 -6.35
CA GLU A 132 14.86 8.45 -6.52
C GLU A 132 14.79 7.24 -5.57
N TYR A 133 15.41 6.14 -6.01
CA TYR A 133 15.69 5.02 -5.14
C TYR A 133 17.12 5.08 -4.61
N GLU A 134 17.27 5.69 -3.44
CA GLU A 134 18.52 5.78 -2.69
C GLU A 134 18.28 5.16 -1.29
N PRO A 135 18.55 3.85 -1.10
CA PRO A 135 18.21 3.11 0.11
C PRO A 135 19.13 3.42 1.30
N VAL A 136 19.40 4.71 1.52
CA VAL A 136 20.20 5.23 2.64
C VAL A 136 19.28 5.94 3.62
N TYR A 137 19.43 5.59 4.90
CA TYR A 137 18.75 6.23 6.03
C TYR A 137 19.75 7.02 6.88
N PRO A 138 19.44 8.25 7.32
CA PRO A 138 18.18 8.98 7.12
C PRO A 138 18.02 9.55 5.70
N LEU A 139 16.77 9.80 5.31
CA LEU A 139 16.43 10.38 4.00
C LEU A 139 17.04 11.78 3.82
N GLN A 140 17.41 12.12 2.59
CA GLN A 140 17.95 13.43 2.22
C GLN A 140 16.84 14.50 2.12
N THR A 141 16.32 14.96 3.25
CA THR A 141 15.18 15.90 3.31
C THR A 141 15.46 17.32 2.80
N LYS A 142 16.74 17.66 2.61
CA LYS A 142 17.17 18.97 2.08
C LYS A 142 17.47 18.95 0.58
N LYS A 143 17.40 17.78 -0.06
CA LYS A 143 17.61 17.67 -1.50
C LYS A 143 16.52 18.45 -2.23
N LYS A 144 16.93 19.25 -3.20
CA LYS A 144 15.99 19.96 -4.07
C LYS A 144 15.63 19.03 -5.22
N VAL A 145 14.33 18.85 -5.44
CA VAL A 145 13.78 18.07 -6.54
C VAL A 145 12.68 18.88 -7.19
N ASP A 146 12.63 18.81 -8.50
CA ASP A 146 11.51 19.32 -9.29
C ASP A 146 10.67 18.12 -9.77
N HIS A 147 9.56 17.87 -9.08
CA HIS A 147 8.65 16.78 -9.40
C HIS A 147 8.05 16.89 -10.81
N ASN A 148 7.97 18.11 -11.37
CA ASN A 148 7.44 18.32 -12.72
C ASN A 148 8.47 17.98 -13.81
N ALA A 149 9.76 18.13 -13.51
CA ALA A 149 10.87 17.79 -14.41
C ALA A 149 11.34 16.32 -14.28
N THR A 150 10.65 15.52 -13.47
CA THR A 150 11.05 14.13 -13.21
C THR A 150 10.88 13.24 -14.43
N ASP A 151 11.93 12.48 -14.73
CA ASP A 151 11.93 11.43 -15.74
C ASP A 151 11.11 10.23 -15.25
N LEU A 152 9.90 10.08 -15.77
CA LEU A 152 8.97 9.03 -15.35
C LEU A 152 9.45 7.61 -15.69
N ALA A 153 10.28 7.43 -16.73
CA ALA A 153 10.83 6.11 -17.04
C ALA A 153 11.85 5.69 -15.98
N LYS A 154 12.72 6.62 -15.57
CA LYS A 154 13.67 6.38 -14.46
C LYS A 154 12.96 6.21 -13.13
N LEU A 155 11.92 6.99 -12.87
CA LEU A 155 11.11 6.85 -11.67
C LEU A 155 10.45 5.47 -11.61
N ARG A 156 9.85 5.00 -12.72
CA ARG A 156 9.24 3.67 -12.81
C ARG A 156 10.25 2.56 -12.55
N ASP A 157 11.43 2.65 -13.13
CA ASP A 157 12.53 1.71 -12.92
C ASP A 157 13.02 1.73 -11.44
N ALA A 158 13.17 2.91 -10.84
CA ALA A 158 13.50 3.07 -9.42
C ALA A 158 12.43 2.46 -8.50
N THR A 159 11.15 2.74 -8.75
CA THR A 159 10.03 2.15 -8.01
C THR A 159 10.00 0.64 -8.16
N GLN A 160 10.24 0.09 -9.37
CA GLN A 160 10.26 -1.35 -9.58
C GLN A 160 11.40 -2.03 -8.80
N ARG A 161 12.59 -1.41 -8.71
CA ARG A 161 13.68 -1.95 -7.87
C ARG A 161 13.27 -2.02 -6.40
N TYR A 162 12.68 -0.96 -5.87
CA TYR A 162 12.21 -0.98 -4.48
C TYR A 162 11.07 -1.99 -4.26
N ALA A 163 10.13 -2.09 -5.20
CA ALA A 163 9.07 -3.09 -5.16
C ALA A 163 9.66 -4.51 -5.10
N ASN A 164 10.67 -4.80 -5.91
CA ASN A 164 11.36 -6.10 -5.89
C ASN A 164 12.02 -6.38 -4.52
N ASP A 165 12.63 -5.37 -3.89
CA ASP A 165 13.23 -5.53 -2.56
C ASP A 165 12.16 -5.81 -1.49
N ILE A 166 11.02 -5.12 -1.54
CA ILE A 166 9.86 -5.38 -0.67
C ILE A 166 9.31 -6.79 -0.88
N GLU A 167 9.10 -7.19 -2.14
CA GLU A 167 8.63 -8.52 -2.48
C GLU A 167 9.57 -9.62 -2.01
N ALA A 168 10.88 -9.48 -2.26
CA ALA A 168 11.88 -10.44 -1.83
C ALA A 168 11.88 -10.60 -0.31
N TYR A 169 11.80 -9.47 0.41
CA TYR A 169 11.81 -9.46 1.87
C TYR A 169 10.54 -10.09 2.47
N VAL A 170 9.36 -9.68 1.99
CA VAL A 170 8.07 -10.25 2.41
C VAL A 170 8.00 -11.75 2.10
N ARG A 171 8.49 -12.16 0.93
CA ARG A 171 8.53 -13.58 0.51
C ARG A 171 9.41 -14.39 1.46
N GLY A 172 10.57 -13.85 1.84
CA GLY A 172 11.47 -14.48 2.80
C GLY A 172 10.79 -14.71 4.16
N ILE A 173 10.05 -13.71 4.67
CA ILE A 173 9.31 -13.84 5.93
C ILE A 173 8.22 -14.92 5.80
N ASN A 174 7.40 -14.86 4.76
CA ASN A 174 6.32 -15.84 4.56
C ASN A 174 6.85 -17.27 4.40
N GLN A 175 7.98 -17.47 3.71
CA GLN A 175 8.65 -18.78 3.60
C GLN A 175 9.07 -19.31 4.97
N ARG A 176 9.67 -18.47 5.83
CA ARG A 176 10.04 -18.87 7.20
C ARG A 176 8.83 -19.18 8.09
N LEU A 177 7.69 -18.50 7.86
CA LEU A 177 6.44 -18.75 8.57
C LEU A 177 5.65 -19.95 8.04
N GLY A 178 5.96 -20.43 6.82
CA GLY A 178 5.20 -21.47 6.14
C GLY A 178 3.79 -21.05 5.73
N LYS A 179 3.48 -19.74 5.70
CA LYS A 179 2.18 -19.20 5.31
C LYS A 179 2.28 -17.76 4.81
N GLU A 180 1.31 -17.35 3.99
CA GLU A 180 1.20 -15.99 3.45
C GLU A 180 0.55 -15.02 4.44
N THR A 181 1.24 -14.72 5.53
CA THR A 181 0.76 -13.77 6.54
C THR A 181 1.06 -12.33 6.15
N VAL A 182 2.21 -12.09 5.51
CA VAL A 182 2.69 -10.75 5.17
C VAL A 182 2.35 -10.45 3.72
N LEU A 183 1.71 -9.30 3.49
CA LEU A 183 1.19 -8.83 2.20
C LEU A 183 1.90 -7.53 1.81
N VAL A 184 1.93 -7.25 0.52
CA VAL A 184 2.46 -5.98 -0.04
C VAL A 184 1.30 -5.06 -0.42
N VAL A 185 1.42 -3.78 -0.04
CA VAL A 185 0.55 -2.70 -0.54
C VAL A 185 1.34 -1.87 -1.56
N PRO A 186 1.09 -2.01 -2.87
CA PRO A 186 1.90 -1.43 -3.95
C PRO A 186 1.58 0.05 -4.23
N VAL A 187 1.79 0.91 -3.23
CA VAL A 187 1.42 2.33 -3.32
C VAL A 187 2.34 3.11 -4.25
N GLY A 188 3.65 2.83 -4.25
CA GLY A 188 4.60 3.50 -5.12
C GLY A 188 4.34 3.18 -6.60
N LEU A 189 4.04 1.92 -6.93
CA LEU A 189 3.62 1.53 -8.28
C LEU A 189 2.34 2.25 -8.73
N ALA A 190 1.35 2.37 -7.83
CA ALA A 190 0.13 3.14 -8.10
C ALA A 190 0.44 4.64 -8.29
N ALA A 191 1.34 5.21 -7.48
CA ALA A 191 1.73 6.61 -7.55
C ALA A 191 2.41 6.96 -8.88
N VAL A 192 3.30 6.11 -9.39
CA VAL A 192 3.93 6.29 -10.72
C VAL A 192 2.86 6.32 -11.81
N THR A 193 1.89 5.40 -11.75
CA THR A 193 0.78 5.35 -12.71
C THR A 193 -0.07 6.64 -12.66
N LEU A 194 -0.36 7.18 -11.47
CA LEU A 194 -1.05 8.47 -11.35
C LEU A 194 -0.23 9.60 -11.98
N ARG A 195 1.08 9.66 -11.74
CA ARG A 195 1.96 10.70 -12.31
C ARG A 195 2.03 10.64 -13.82
N GLU A 196 2.07 9.44 -14.42
CA GLU A 196 2.00 9.27 -15.87
C GLU A 196 0.68 9.80 -16.43
N LYS A 197 -0.44 9.57 -15.74
CA LYS A 197 -1.74 10.11 -16.14
C LYS A 197 -1.79 11.62 -16.04
N ILE A 198 -1.20 12.22 -15.01
CA ILE A 198 -1.08 13.67 -14.88
C ILE A 198 -0.32 14.27 -16.07
N VAL A 199 0.85 13.70 -16.42
CA VAL A 199 1.65 14.19 -17.56
C VAL A 199 0.90 14.07 -18.89
N LYS A 200 0.02 13.07 -19.03
CA LYS A 200 -0.85 12.90 -20.20
C LYS A 200 -2.11 13.80 -20.19
N GLY A 201 -2.35 14.56 -19.11
CA GLY A 201 -3.57 15.34 -18.94
C GLY A 201 -4.82 14.49 -18.65
N GLU A 202 -4.63 13.26 -18.18
CA GLU A 202 -5.70 12.28 -17.89
C GLU A 202 -6.14 12.30 -16.41
N ALA A 203 -5.64 13.23 -15.59
CA ALA A 203 -5.98 13.37 -14.18
C ALA A 203 -6.92 14.57 -13.95
N PRO A 204 -8.24 14.35 -13.78
CA PRO A 204 -9.19 15.44 -13.60
C PRO A 204 -8.82 16.32 -12.40
N GLY A 205 -8.83 17.64 -12.60
CA GLY A 205 -8.53 18.61 -11.54
C GLY A 205 -7.05 18.73 -11.12
N ILE A 206 -6.14 17.94 -11.68
CA ILE A 206 -4.70 17.95 -11.34
C ILE A 206 -3.88 18.21 -12.60
N LYS A 207 -3.09 19.28 -12.63
CA LYS A 207 -2.40 19.72 -13.85
C LYS A 207 -0.93 19.31 -13.91
N THR A 208 -0.29 19.22 -12.74
CA THR A 208 1.15 19.03 -12.61
C THR A 208 1.47 17.98 -11.55
N GLN A 209 2.61 17.32 -11.69
CA GLN A 209 3.04 16.27 -10.76
C GLN A 209 3.28 16.83 -9.35
N ALA A 210 3.78 18.07 -9.26
CA ALA A 210 4.03 18.76 -8.00
C ALA A 210 2.77 18.94 -7.14
N GLU A 211 1.57 18.97 -7.72
CA GLU A 211 0.30 19.06 -6.98
C GLU A 211 -0.02 17.80 -6.16
N LEU A 212 0.77 16.72 -6.32
CA LEU A 212 0.71 15.55 -5.44
C LEU A 212 1.49 15.74 -4.14
N PHE A 213 2.34 16.77 -4.03
CA PHE A 213 3.32 16.89 -2.96
C PHE A 213 3.29 18.26 -2.28
N ARG A 214 3.45 18.26 -0.95
CA ARG A 214 3.52 19.46 -0.12
C ARG A 214 4.90 20.09 -0.15
N ASP A 215 5.93 19.26 -0.33
CA ASP A 215 7.33 19.68 -0.32
C ASP A 215 8.13 18.90 -1.37
N ASN A 216 9.39 19.31 -1.54
CA ASN A 216 10.24 18.84 -2.62
C ASN A 216 10.72 17.39 -2.46
N TRP A 217 10.56 16.75 -1.30
CA TRP A 217 11.06 15.39 -1.11
C TRP A 217 9.94 14.35 -1.03
N GLY A 218 8.68 14.78 -1.10
CA GLY A 218 7.57 13.90 -1.47
C GLY A 218 6.50 13.69 -0.40
N HIS A 219 6.29 14.61 0.55
CA HIS A 219 5.13 14.48 1.44
C HIS A 219 3.83 14.63 0.65
N ALA A 220 3.00 13.58 0.66
CA ALA A 220 1.77 13.53 -0.13
C ALA A 220 0.74 14.61 0.28
N LEU A 221 0.09 15.20 -0.73
CA LEU A 221 -1.17 15.91 -0.64
C LEU A 221 -2.36 14.96 -0.87
N ALA A 222 -3.58 15.49 -0.71
CA ALA A 222 -4.80 14.70 -0.64
C ALA A 222 -4.97 13.66 -1.78
N PRO A 223 -4.71 13.95 -3.08
CA PRO A 223 -4.89 12.95 -4.13
C PRO A 223 -4.02 11.70 -3.93
N LEU A 224 -2.73 11.88 -3.61
CA LEU A 224 -1.80 10.76 -3.39
C LEU A 224 -2.07 10.04 -2.06
N GLN A 225 -2.47 10.77 -1.01
CA GLN A 225 -2.90 10.14 0.25
C GLN A 225 -4.12 9.23 0.04
N ILE A 226 -5.11 9.69 -0.72
CA ILE A 226 -6.32 8.92 -1.01
C ILE A 226 -6.03 7.72 -1.90
N LEU A 227 -5.16 7.86 -2.91
CA LEU A 227 -4.68 6.72 -3.70
C LEU A 227 -4.03 5.64 -2.83
N SER A 228 -3.12 6.06 -1.93
CA SER A 228 -2.48 5.16 -0.97
C SER A 228 -3.51 4.45 -0.09
N SER A 229 -4.46 5.21 0.46
CA SER A 229 -5.54 4.66 1.29
C SER A 229 -6.45 3.69 0.53
N TYR A 230 -6.74 3.93 -0.74
CA TYR A 230 -7.48 2.98 -1.57
C TYR A 230 -6.71 1.69 -1.83
N CYS A 231 -5.38 1.75 -1.98
CA CYS A 231 -4.56 0.55 -2.08
C CYS A 231 -4.61 -0.26 -0.77
N HIS A 232 -4.51 0.41 0.38
CA HIS A 232 -4.65 -0.24 1.69
C HIS A 232 -6.05 -0.83 1.88
N TYR A 233 -7.11 -0.10 1.55
CA TYR A 233 -8.49 -0.62 1.59
C TYR A 233 -8.63 -1.90 0.75
N ALA A 234 -8.09 -1.88 -0.47
CA ALA A 234 -8.15 -3.02 -1.38
C ALA A 234 -7.42 -4.25 -0.84
N VAL A 235 -6.24 -4.08 -0.22
CA VAL A 235 -5.49 -5.18 0.41
C VAL A 235 -6.18 -5.67 1.69
N ILE A 236 -6.57 -4.75 2.58
CA ILE A 236 -7.20 -5.07 3.87
C ILE A 236 -8.50 -5.83 3.67
N TYR A 237 -9.33 -5.42 2.72
CA TYR A 237 -10.65 -6.01 2.50
C TYR A 237 -10.74 -6.96 1.32
N ARG A 238 -9.71 -7.06 0.46
CA ARG A 238 -9.79 -7.79 -0.82
C ARG A 238 -10.97 -7.33 -1.67
N ARG A 239 -11.23 -6.02 -1.66
CA ARG A 239 -12.39 -5.39 -2.29
C ARG A 239 -11.97 -4.26 -3.18
N SER A 240 -12.64 -4.13 -4.32
CA SER A 240 -12.47 -2.97 -5.16
C SER A 240 -12.97 -1.72 -4.43
N PRO A 241 -12.18 -0.63 -4.38
CA PRO A 241 -12.65 0.67 -3.92
C PRO A 241 -13.54 1.39 -4.95
N ILE A 242 -13.69 0.85 -6.17
CA ILE A 242 -14.50 1.46 -7.23
C ILE A 242 -15.95 1.60 -6.77
N GLY A 243 -16.49 2.82 -6.89
CA GLY A 243 -17.85 3.15 -6.50
C GLY A 243 -18.00 3.65 -5.06
N LEU A 244 -16.92 3.68 -4.27
CA LEU A 244 -16.95 4.36 -2.98
C LEU A 244 -17.17 5.88 -3.18
N PRO A 245 -17.89 6.55 -2.27
CA PRO A 245 -18.13 7.99 -2.38
C PRO A 245 -16.83 8.79 -2.28
N VAL A 246 -16.87 10.04 -2.75
CA VAL A 246 -15.73 10.97 -2.67
C VAL A 246 -15.33 11.18 -1.21
N PRO A 247 -14.07 10.85 -0.82
CA PRO A 247 -13.60 11.03 0.55
C PRO A 247 -13.53 12.50 0.96
N ASN A 248 -13.63 12.76 2.27
CA ASN A 248 -13.65 14.13 2.80
C ASN A 248 -12.39 14.92 2.42
N ALA A 249 -11.23 14.27 2.30
CA ALA A 249 -10.00 14.96 1.92
C ALA A 249 -10.06 15.55 0.50
N LEU A 250 -10.79 14.91 -0.43
CA LEU A 250 -10.95 15.42 -1.79
C LEU A 250 -12.02 16.52 -1.87
N THR A 251 -13.06 16.47 -1.02
CA THR A 251 -14.11 17.52 -1.02
C THR A 251 -13.56 18.90 -0.67
N LEU A 252 -12.47 18.93 0.10
CA LEU A 252 -11.78 20.15 0.55
C LEU A 252 -10.87 20.80 -0.50
N LEU A 253 -10.70 20.19 -1.69
CA LEU A 253 -9.95 20.78 -2.80
C LEU A 253 -10.74 21.94 -3.43
N LYS A 254 -10.53 23.17 -2.94
CA LYS A 254 -11.30 24.36 -3.35
C LYS A 254 -11.15 24.73 -4.82
N GLU A 255 -9.97 24.52 -5.38
CA GLU A 255 -9.63 24.86 -6.77
C GLU A 255 -10.06 23.79 -7.79
N VAL A 256 -10.67 22.70 -7.32
CA VAL A 256 -11.15 21.59 -8.15
C VAL A 256 -12.67 21.62 -8.15
N SER A 257 -13.28 21.54 -9.32
CA SER A 257 -14.74 21.48 -9.45
C SER A 257 -15.30 20.19 -8.82
N ASP A 258 -16.55 20.17 -8.39
CA ASP A 258 -17.13 18.95 -7.80
C ASP A 258 -17.23 17.79 -8.80
N ASP A 259 -17.45 18.10 -10.08
CA ASP A 259 -17.39 17.13 -11.17
C ASP A 259 -15.98 16.53 -11.35
N ASP A 260 -14.94 17.38 -11.35
CA ASP A 260 -13.56 16.91 -11.40
C ASP A 260 -13.17 16.12 -10.14
N LYS A 261 -13.66 16.48 -8.95
CA LYS A 261 -13.44 15.68 -7.72
C LYS A 261 -14.02 14.29 -7.85
N ALA A 262 -15.24 14.15 -8.41
CA ALA A 262 -15.87 12.86 -8.62
C ALA A 262 -15.12 12.01 -9.66
N LYS A 263 -14.69 12.63 -10.77
CA LYS A 263 -13.89 11.96 -11.81
C LYS A 263 -12.49 11.58 -11.32
N LEU A 264 -11.82 12.47 -10.58
CA LEU A 264 -10.54 12.19 -9.93
C LEU A 264 -10.69 11.04 -8.96
N ASN A 265 -11.72 11.05 -8.10
CA ASN A 265 -11.98 9.96 -7.17
C ASN A 265 -12.11 8.61 -7.88
N THR A 266 -12.89 8.57 -8.98
CA THR A 266 -13.06 7.36 -9.80
C THR A 266 -11.73 6.88 -10.37
N LEU A 267 -10.91 7.81 -10.87
CA LEU A 267 -9.58 7.49 -11.39
C LEU A 267 -8.68 6.89 -10.31
N LEU A 268 -8.62 7.48 -9.12
CA LEU A 268 -7.79 6.98 -8.02
C LEU A 268 -8.22 5.57 -7.58
N GLN A 269 -9.53 5.30 -7.55
CA GLN A 269 -10.07 3.96 -7.25
C GLN A 269 -9.66 2.93 -8.31
N GLN A 270 -9.73 3.30 -9.59
CA GLN A 270 -9.33 2.43 -10.70
C GLN A 270 -7.84 2.09 -10.62
N ILE A 271 -6.97 3.09 -10.49
CA ILE A 271 -5.52 2.87 -10.36
C ILE A 271 -5.21 1.96 -9.17
N ALA A 272 -5.82 2.22 -8.00
CA ALA A 272 -5.63 1.39 -6.82
C ALA A 272 -6.05 -0.07 -7.08
N TRP A 273 -7.24 -0.28 -7.65
CA TRP A 273 -7.76 -1.62 -7.89
C TRP A 273 -6.94 -2.40 -8.92
N GLU A 274 -6.59 -1.77 -10.04
CA GLU A 274 -5.78 -2.39 -11.09
C GLU A 274 -4.40 -2.78 -10.55
N THR A 275 -3.75 -1.88 -9.81
CA THR A 275 -2.43 -2.15 -9.23
C THR A 275 -2.50 -3.29 -8.20
N VAL A 276 -3.46 -3.25 -7.27
CA VAL A 276 -3.56 -4.23 -6.18
C VAL A 276 -4.04 -5.60 -6.67
N SER A 277 -5.05 -5.65 -7.54
CA SER A 277 -5.63 -6.92 -8.02
C SER A 277 -4.70 -7.69 -8.96
N THR A 278 -3.68 -7.04 -9.51
CA THR A 278 -2.66 -7.66 -10.36
C THR A 278 -1.37 -7.99 -9.60
N HIS A 279 -1.15 -7.41 -8.41
CA HIS A 279 0.06 -7.65 -7.63
C HIS A 279 0.02 -9.02 -6.93
N PRO A 280 1.02 -9.90 -7.16
CA PRO A 280 0.96 -11.30 -6.71
C PRO A 280 0.96 -11.43 -5.18
N MET A 281 1.59 -10.48 -4.48
CA MET A 281 1.72 -10.53 -3.01
C MET A 281 0.73 -9.62 -2.27
N ALA A 282 -0.28 -9.08 -2.96
CA ALA A 282 -1.29 -8.23 -2.33
C ALA A 282 -2.38 -9.02 -1.58
N GLY A 283 -2.37 -10.35 -1.67
CA GLY A 283 -3.33 -11.21 -0.98
C GLY A 283 -4.76 -11.11 -1.51
N VAL A 284 -4.94 -10.61 -2.74
CA VAL A 284 -6.21 -10.55 -3.47
C VAL A 284 -6.35 -11.73 -4.44
N LYS A 285 -5.25 -12.32 -4.92
CA LYS A 285 -5.23 -13.57 -5.71
C LYS A 285 -4.70 -14.74 -4.85
N PRO A 286 -5.09 -16.00 -5.16
CA PRO A 286 -4.66 -17.23 -4.50
C PRO A 286 -3.15 -17.43 -4.57
#